data_AF-A0AAJ2J4K0-F1
#
_entry.id   AF-A0AAJ2J4K0-F1
#
_cell.length_a   1.000
_cell.length_b   1.000
_cell.length_c   1.000
_cell.angle_alpha   90.00
_cell.angle_beta   90.00
_cell.angle_gamma   90.00
#
_symmetry.space_group_name_H-M   'P 1'
#
loop_
_entity.id
_entity.type
_entity.pdbx_description
1 polymer ?
#
loop_
_entity_poly.entity_id
_entity_poly.type
_entity_poly.pdbx_seq_one_letter_code
_entity_poly.pdbx_strand_id
1 'polypeptide(L)'
;MSRLNIKSATLRNLFLRSGNQCAFPKCDVEIVNSYDQYVGNVCHIEAAEKGGERYNHYLTDEDRRADSNLILLCANHHKVTNDVEMYPVKVLHLMKMEHENTVYGRNVEANKVASFVNSTHDETVNLPQNLNKVKSSALDYFSEDEWSDVVHHAQTYFSHFVGVPELTRTLYAQILLISESYDHCTIIDIRKAPTYLNRAMEDLHVHYTILEKAGLLSAQMVDDDVYPTQVYRVFNTFDQHDMQAWLLQCIRNYYKQSQQQLAFVELVTDLNFNLMDL
;
A
#
# COMPACT_ATOMS: atom_id res chain seq x y z
N MET A 1 -46.87 -16.42 -3.41
CA MET A 1 -45.56 -16.51 -2.76
C MET A 1 -44.95 -15.13 -2.78
N SER A 2 -44.52 -14.62 -1.63
CA SER A 2 -43.91 -13.29 -1.49
C SER A 2 -42.39 -13.45 -1.39
N ARG A 3 -41.63 -12.65 -2.15
CA ARG A 3 -40.17 -12.65 -2.11
C ARG A 3 -39.65 -12.51 -0.67
N LEU A 4 -38.84 -13.48 -0.24
CA LEU A 4 -38.16 -13.41 1.05
C LEU A 4 -36.92 -12.52 0.98
N ASN A 5 -36.63 -11.84 2.09
CA ASN A 5 -35.37 -11.13 2.25
C ASN A 5 -34.19 -12.11 2.28
N ILE A 6 -33.09 -11.71 1.66
CA ILE A 6 -31.83 -12.46 1.69
C ILE A 6 -31.27 -12.39 3.12
N LYS A 7 -30.79 -13.52 3.64
CA LYS A 7 -30.24 -13.60 5.00
C LYS A 7 -28.96 -12.77 5.09
N SER A 8 -28.74 -12.13 6.23
CA SER A 8 -27.51 -11.34 6.46
C SER A 8 -26.23 -12.18 6.34
N ALA A 9 -26.27 -13.46 6.72
CA ALA A 9 -25.15 -14.39 6.55
C ALA A 9 -24.85 -14.66 5.06
N THR A 10 -25.89 -14.82 4.23
CA THR A 10 -25.76 -14.98 2.78
C THR A 10 -25.15 -13.73 2.14
N LEU A 11 -25.65 -12.55 2.50
CA LEU A 11 -25.09 -11.28 2.02
C LEU A 11 -23.61 -11.17 2.38
N ARG A 12 -23.25 -11.41 3.66
CA ARG A 12 -21.86 -11.35 4.12
C ARG A 12 -20.93 -12.24 3.28
N ASN A 13 -21.33 -13.48 3.03
CA ASN A 13 -20.54 -14.41 2.21
C ASN A 13 -20.39 -13.91 0.78
N LEU A 14 -21.48 -13.42 0.18
CA LEU A 14 -21.49 -12.91 -1.18
C LEU A 14 -20.54 -11.71 -1.35
N PHE A 15 -20.57 -10.76 -0.40
CA PHE A 15 -19.65 -9.61 -0.39
C PHE A 15 -18.19 -10.02 -0.14
N LEU A 16 -17.93 -10.95 0.78
CA LEU A 16 -16.56 -11.42 1.05
C LEU A 16 -15.94 -12.12 -0.16
N ARG A 17 -16.75 -12.87 -0.92
CA ARG A 17 -16.28 -13.59 -2.12
C ARG A 17 -16.21 -12.72 -3.37
N SER A 18 -16.83 -11.53 -3.38
CA SER A 18 -16.78 -10.65 -4.54
C SER A 18 -15.50 -9.84 -4.65
N GLY A 19 -14.72 -9.70 -3.57
CA GLY A 19 -13.53 -8.86 -3.56
C GLY A 19 -13.83 -7.39 -3.90
N ASN A 20 -15.01 -6.90 -3.49
CA ASN A 20 -15.55 -5.58 -3.85
C ASN A 20 -15.70 -5.34 -5.38
N GLN A 21 -15.70 -6.38 -6.21
CA GLN A 21 -15.69 -6.24 -7.67
C GLN A 21 -16.94 -6.86 -8.31
N CYS A 22 -17.45 -6.23 -9.37
CA CYS A 22 -18.52 -6.77 -10.20
C CYS A 22 -18.13 -8.13 -10.80
N ALA A 23 -19.00 -9.15 -10.65
CA ALA A 23 -18.73 -10.51 -11.15
C ALA A 23 -18.88 -10.67 -12.68
N PHE A 24 -19.11 -9.58 -13.41
CA PHE A 24 -19.14 -9.62 -14.87
C PHE A 24 -17.70 -9.73 -15.41
N PRO A 25 -17.43 -10.63 -16.37
CA PRO A 25 -16.08 -10.80 -16.91
C PRO A 25 -15.43 -9.49 -17.37
N LYS A 26 -14.20 -9.24 -16.90
CA LYS A 26 -13.40 -8.04 -17.22
C LYS A 26 -14.02 -6.70 -16.77
N CYS A 27 -14.91 -6.73 -15.78
CA CYS A 27 -15.44 -5.52 -15.18
C CYS A 27 -14.69 -5.15 -13.90
N ASP A 28 -14.06 -3.98 -13.90
CA ASP A 28 -13.34 -3.46 -12.73
C ASP A 28 -14.18 -2.49 -11.89
N VAL A 29 -15.49 -2.43 -12.12
CA VAL A 29 -16.39 -1.57 -11.34
C VAL A 29 -16.56 -2.13 -9.94
N GLU A 30 -16.33 -1.28 -8.95
CA GLU A 30 -16.50 -1.59 -7.54
C GLU A 30 -17.98 -1.73 -7.14
N ILE A 31 -18.27 -2.61 -6.19
CA ILE A 31 -19.62 -2.78 -5.63
C ILE A 31 -19.91 -1.70 -4.57
N VAL A 32 -18.89 -1.37 -3.77
CA VAL A 32 -18.85 -0.22 -2.86
C VAL A 32 -17.73 0.69 -3.35
N ASN A 33 -18.06 1.93 -3.69
CA ASN A 33 -17.07 2.86 -4.24
C ASN A 33 -16.13 3.43 -3.17
N SER A 34 -15.12 4.19 -3.60
CA SER A 34 -14.16 4.88 -2.73
C SER A 34 -14.75 5.92 -1.75
N TYR A 35 -16.06 6.21 -1.84
CA TYR A 35 -16.79 7.07 -0.91
C TYR A 35 -17.70 6.27 0.04
N ASP A 36 -17.45 4.96 0.18
CA ASP A 36 -18.23 4.00 0.98
C ASP A 36 -19.70 3.86 0.56
N GLN A 37 -20.03 4.20 -0.68
CA GLN A 37 -21.40 4.09 -1.21
C GLN A 37 -21.60 2.77 -1.93
N TYR A 38 -22.67 2.04 -1.56
CA TYR A 38 -23.09 0.83 -2.26
C TYR A 38 -23.70 1.19 -3.63
N VAL A 39 -23.01 0.82 -4.70
CA VAL A 39 -23.38 1.11 -6.11
C VAL A 39 -23.64 -0.16 -6.95
N GLY A 40 -23.52 -1.34 -6.33
CA GLY A 40 -23.83 -2.62 -6.96
C GLY A 40 -25.27 -3.12 -6.71
N ASN A 41 -25.55 -4.32 -7.20
CA ASN A 41 -26.80 -5.03 -7.03
C ASN A 41 -26.54 -6.49 -6.67
N VAL A 42 -27.29 -7.00 -5.70
CA VAL A 42 -27.44 -8.45 -5.46
C VAL A 42 -28.50 -8.98 -6.42
N CYS A 43 -28.05 -9.70 -7.44
CA CYS A 43 -28.87 -10.20 -8.53
C CYS A 43 -29.20 -11.68 -8.32
N HIS A 44 -30.42 -12.06 -8.68
CA HIS A 44 -30.82 -13.47 -8.70
C HIS A 44 -30.43 -14.10 -10.05
N ILE A 45 -29.82 -15.28 -10.02
CA ILE A 45 -29.54 -16.07 -11.22
C ILE A 45 -30.85 -16.63 -11.77
N GLU A 46 -31.63 -17.29 -10.93
CA GLU A 46 -33.02 -17.67 -11.17
C GLU A 46 -33.95 -16.77 -10.35
N ALA A 47 -34.91 -16.10 -11.00
CA ALA A 47 -35.72 -15.05 -10.37
C ALA A 47 -36.42 -15.47 -9.07
N ALA A 48 -36.51 -14.52 -8.14
CA ALA A 48 -37.21 -14.69 -6.87
C ALA A 48 -38.75 -14.76 -7.04
N GLU A 49 -39.29 -14.16 -8.09
CA GLU A 49 -40.73 -13.97 -8.28
C GLU A 49 -41.19 -14.56 -9.62
N LYS A 50 -42.44 -15.05 -9.62
CA LYS A 50 -43.06 -15.60 -10.83
C LYS A 50 -43.17 -14.51 -11.90
N GLY A 51 -42.70 -14.83 -13.11
CA GLY A 51 -42.67 -13.88 -14.23
C GLY A 51 -41.35 -13.12 -14.36
N GLY A 52 -40.43 -13.25 -13.40
CA GLY A 52 -39.07 -12.75 -13.55
C GLY A 52 -38.19 -13.63 -14.44
N GLU A 53 -37.02 -13.10 -14.77
CA GLU A 53 -36.03 -13.74 -15.64
C GLU A 53 -35.60 -15.10 -15.09
N ARG A 54 -35.64 -16.13 -15.95
CA ARG A 54 -35.22 -17.50 -15.59
C ARG A 54 -35.97 -18.05 -14.35
N TYR A 55 -37.21 -17.62 -14.11
CA TYR A 55 -38.00 -18.16 -13.00
C TYR A 55 -38.19 -19.68 -13.12
N ASN A 56 -37.67 -20.41 -12.14
CA ASN A 56 -37.80 -21.85 -12.04
C ASN A 56 -38.82 -22.22 -10.96
N HIS A 57 -39.93 -22.85 -11.32
CA HIS A 57 -41.01 -23.20 -10.38
C HIS A 57 -40.67 -24.35 -9.42
N TYR A 58 -39.55 -25.04 -9.63
CA TYR A 58 -39.09 -26.11 -8.73
C TYR A 58 -38.28 -25.59 -7.54
N LEU A 59 -37.84 -24.33 -7.55
CA LEU A 59 -37.09 -23.74 -6.43
C LEU A 59 -38.01 -23.29 -5.29
N THR A 60 -37.60 -23.60 -4.06
CA THR A 60 -38.22 -23.05 -2.85
C THR A 60 -37.77 -21.60 -2.62
N ASP A 61 -38.48 -20.87 -1.75
CA ASP A 61 -38.07 -19.50 -1.38
C ASP A 61 -36.70 -19.47 -0.67
N GLU A 62 -36.28 -20.56 -0.03
CA GLU A 62 -34.94 -20.70 0.54
C GLU A 62 -33.87 -20.86 -0.54
N ASP A 63 -34.13 -21.67 -1.57
CA ASP A 63 -33.21 -21.87 -2.69
C ASP A 63 -33.04 -20.56 -3.47
N ARG A 64 -34.13 -19.80 -3.65
CA ARG A 64 -34.09 -18.51 -4.35
C ARG A 64 -33.17 -17.51 -3.67
N ARG A 65 -33.12 -17.50 -2.34
CA ARG A 65 -32.29 -16.58 -1.54
C ARG A 65 -30.95 -17.19 -1.10
N ALA A 66 -30.59 -18.38 -1.60
CA ALA A 66 -29.34 -19.04 -1.30
C ALA A 66 -28.17 -18.37 -2.05
N ASP A 67 -26.97 -18.41 -1.47
CA ASP A 67 -25.75 -17.85 -2.09
C ASP A 67 -25.50 -18.40 -3.50
N SER A 68 -25.80 -19.68 -3.71
CA SER A 68 -25.66 -20.35 -5.01
C SER A 68 -26.48 -19.72 -6.11
N ASN A 69 -27.61 -19.08 -5.78
CA ASN A 69 -28.52 -18.42 -6.73
C ASN A 69 -28.30 -16.90 -6.80
N LEU A 70 -27.27 -16.36 -6.15
CA LEU A 70 -27.03 -14.92 -6.07
C LEU A 70 -25.66 -14.55 -6.66
N ILE A 71 -25.62 -13.47 -7.43
CA ILE A 71 -24.42 -12.89 -8.03
C ILE A 71 -24.38 -11.38 -7.80
N LEU A 72 -23.20 -10.82 -7.50
CA LEU A 72 -23.01 -9.38 -7.35
C LEU A 72 -22.59 -8.75 -8.68
N LEU A 73 -23.38 -7.80 -9.17
CA LEU A 73 -23.11 -7.08 -10.41
C LEU A 73 -23.22 -5.57 -10.18
N CYS A 74 -22.51 -4.77 -10.97
CA CYS A 74 -22.77 -3.33 -11.02
C CYS A 74 -24.10 -3.03 -11.71
N ALA A 75 -24.65 -1.83 -11.53
CA ALA A 75 -25.95 -1.44 -12.10
C ALA A 75 -26.04 -1.65 -13.63
N ASN A 76 -24.94 -1.41 -14.36
CA ASN A 76 -24.89 -1.62 -15.81
C ASN A 76 -25.02 -3.11 -16.16
N HIS A 77 -24.20 -3.96 -15.55
CA HIS A 77 -24.21 -5.39 -15.85
C HIS A 77 -25.43 -6.12 -15.30
N HIS A 78 -26.00 -5.66 -14.19
CA HIS A 78 -27.32 -6.12 -13.75
C HIS A 78 -28.36 -5.99 -14.88
N LYS A 79 -28.42 -4.82 -15.54
CA LYS A 79 -29.32 -4.60 -16.68
C LYS A 79 -28.97 -5.45 -17.91
N VAL A 80 -27.68 -5.60 -18.23
CA VAL A 80 -27.22 -6.43 -19.35
C VAL A 80 -27.64 -7.90 -19.17
N THR A 81 -27.53 -8.43 -17.95
CA THR A 81 -27.85 -9.84 -17.64
C THR A 81 -29.35 -10.16 -17.62
N ASN A 82 -30.22 -9.18 -17.86
CA ASN A 82 -31.65 -9.42 -18.03
C ASN A 82 -31.99 -10.10 -19.36
N ASP A 83 -31.07 -10.09 -20.34
CA ASP A 83 -31.20 -10.89 -21.56
C ASP A 83 -31.07 -12.39 -21.21
N VAL A 84 -32.21 -13.08 -21.18
CA VAL A 84 -32.29 -14.50 -20.79
C VAL A 84 -31.71 -15.46 -21.83
N GLU A 85 -31.62 -15.03 -23.09
CA GLU A 85 -31.05 -15.84 -24.18
C GLU A 85 -29.52 -15.78 -24.14
N MET A 86 -28.97 -14.57 -23.91
CA MET A 86 -27.52 -14.37 -23.82
C MET A 86 -26.96 -14.83 -22.46
N TYR A 87 -27.71 -14.68 -21.38
CA TYR A 87 -27.30 -15.03 -20.02
C TYR A 87 -28.24 -16.07 -19.39
N PRO A 88 -28.25 -17.32 -19.90
CA PRO A 88 -28.97 -18.40 -19.25
C PRO A 88 -28.33 -18.74 -17.90
N VAL A 89 -29.08 -19.45 -17.05
CA VAL A 89 -28.69 -19.85 -15.67
C VAL A 89 -27.26 -20.39 -15.59
N LYS A 90 -26.88 -21.29 -16.51
CA LYS A 90 -25.55 -21.89 -16.57
C LYS A 90 -24.43 -20.86 -16.75
N VAL A 91 -24.65 -19.84 -17.58
CA VAL A 91 -23.65 -18.78 -17.85
C VAL A 91 -23.43 -17.93 -16.60
N LEU A 92 -24.51 -17.54 -15.92
CA LEU A 92 -24.41 -16.74 -14.69
C LEU A 92 -23.75 -17.52 -13.53
N HIS A 93 -24.01 -18.81 -13.39
CA HIS A 93 -23.29 -19.64 -12.42
C HIS A 93 -21.80 -19.75 -12.76
N LEU A 94 -21.45 -19.90 -14.04
CA LEU A 94 -20.04 -19.94 -14.45
C LEU A 94 -19.35 -18.60 -14.16
N MET A 95 -19.97 -17.48 -14.50
CA MET A 95 -19.47 -16.13 -14.19
C MET A 95 -19.20 -15.95 -12.70
N LYS A 96 -20.17 -16.33 -11.84
CA LYS A 96 -19.99 -16.30 -10.38
C LYS A 96 -18.78 -17.15 -9.96
N MET A 97 -18.72 -18.39 -10.42
CA MET A 97 -17.66 -19.33 -10.05
C MET A 97 -16.26 -18.84 -10.45
N GLU A 98 -16.10 -18.38 -11.69
CA GLU A 98 -14.82 -17.87 -12.20
C GLU A 98 -14.37 -16.61 -11.45
N HIS A 99 -15.31 -15.71 -11.16
CA HIS A 99 -15.05 -14.51 -10.37
C HIS A 99 -14.56 -14.84 -8.97
N GLU A 100 -15.31 -15.67 -8.24
CA GLU A 100 -14.99 -16.05 -6.86
C GLU A 100 -13.67 -16.81 -6.76
N ASN A 101 -13.36 -17.69 -7.73
CA ASN A 101 -12.07 -18.37 -7.81
C ASN A 101 -10.91 -17.40 -8.04
N THR A 102 -11.11 -16.38 -8.88
CA THR A 102 -10.09 -15.34 -9.14
C THR A 102 -9.82 -14.51 -7.89
N VAL A 103 -10.88 -14.13 -7.16
CA VAL A 103 -10.75 -13.44 -5.86
C VAL A 103 -10.03 -14.32 -4.84
N TYR A 104 -10.40 -15.59 -4.75
CA TYR A 104 -9.75 -16.54 -3.84
C TYR A 104 -8.25 -16.72 -4.18
N GLY A 105 -7.90 -16.86 -5.46
CA GLY A 105 -6.52 -16.96 -5.92
C GLY A 105 -5.67 -15.74 -5.52
N ARG A 106 -6.18 -14.53 -5.75
CA ARG A 106 -5.54 -13.27 -5.32
C ARG A 106 -5.30 -13.24 -3.81
N ASN A 107 -6.29 -13.63 -3.02
CA ASN A 107 -6.17 -13.68 -1.56
C ASN A 107 -5.16 -14.73 -1.09
N VAL A 108 -5.04 -15.87 -1.77
CA VAL A 108 -4.04 -16.89 -1.43
C VAL A 108 -2.63 -16.42 -1.81
N GLU A 109 -2.44 -15.78 -2.95
CA GLU A 109 -1.15 -15.20 -3.35
C GLU A 109 -0.70 -14.10 -2.37
N ALA A 110 -1.62 -13.24 -1.93
CA ALA A 110 -1.35 -12.26 -0.88
C ALA A 110 -1.01 -12.90 0.49
N ASN A 111 -1.49 -14.12 0.76
CA ASN A 111 -1.34 -14.82 2.05
C ASN A 111 -0.28 -15.93 2.06
N LYS A 112 0.59 -16.06 1.06
CA LYS A 112 1.65 -17.09 1.06
C LYS A 112 2.66 -16.84 2.18
N VAL A 113 2.56 -17.65 3.24
CA VAL A 113 3.47 -17.77 4.42
C VAL A 113 4.94 -18.04 4.05
N ALA A 114 5.25 -18.33 2.78
CA ALA A 114 6.62 -18.40 2.28
C ALA A 114 7.37 -17.05 2.28
N SER A 115 6.69 -15.94 2.61
CA SER A 115 7.28 -14.59 2.74
C SER A 115 7.88 -14.28 4.12
N PHE A 116 7.73 -15.16 5.12
CA PHE A 116 8.30 -14.94 6.47
C PHE A 116 9.71 -15.51 6.64
N VAL A 117 10.54 -15.48 5.59
CA VAL A 117 11.99 -15.66 5.73
C VAL A 117 12.56 -14.27 6.04
N ASN A 118 13.09 -14.07 7.24
CA ASN A 118 13.83 -12.85 7.55
C ASN A 118 15.19 -12.89 6.82
N SER A 119 15.19 -12.55 5.53
CA SER A 119 16.40 -12.49 4.69
C SER A 119 17.39 -11.41 5.15
N THR A 120 17.00 -10.53 6.08
CA THR A 120 17.85 -9.44 6.56
C THR A 120 18.75 -9.78 7.76
N HIS A 121 18.66 -11.00 8.32
CA HIS A 121 19.48 -11.39 9.46
C HIS A 121 20.98 -11.54 9.15
N ASP A 122 21.32 -11.90 7.90
CA ASP A 122 22.71 -12.15 7.48
C ASP A 122 23.27 -11.02 6.58
N GLU A 123 22.51 -9.94 6.38
CA GLU A 123 22.96 -8.81 5.54
C GLU A 123 24.00 -7.97 6.27
N THR A 124 25.17 -7.80 5.65
CA THR A 124 26.22 -6.89 6.13
C THR A 124 25.97 -5.49 5.58
N VAL A 125 25.91 -4.49 6.47
CA VAL A 125 25.84 -3.08 6.07
C VAL A 125 27.23 -2.57 5.72
N ASN A 126 27.40 -2.10 4.48
CA ASN A 126 28.66 -1.52 4.01
C ASN A 126 28.70 -0.04 4.39
N LEU A 127 29.25 0.27 5.57
CA LEU A 127 29.31 1.64 6.08
C LEU A 127 30.34 2.51 5.31
N PRO A 128 30.05 3.81 5.13
CA PRO A 128 30.98 4.73 4.50
C PRO A 128 32.22 4.95 5.36
N GLN A 129 33.39 5.06 4.75
CA GLN A 129 34.63 5.46 5.43
C GLN A 129 34.86 6.97 5.37
N ASN A 130 34.21 7.65 4.43
CA ASN A 130 34.16 9.09 4.27
C ASN A 130 32.83 9.48 3.58
N LEU A 131 32.63 10.76 3.30
CA LEU A 131 31.40 11.24 2.65
C LEU A 131 31.74 12.14 1.45
N ASN A 132 32.81 11.81 0.71
CA ASN A 132 33.34 12.63 -0.39
C ASN A 132 32.26 13.04 -1.39
N LYS A 133 31.35 12.12 -1.69
CA LYS A 133 30.25 12.33 -2.64
C LYS A 133 29.38 13.55 -2.31
N VAL A 134 29.19 13.81 -1.02
CA VAL A 134 28.35 14.91 -0.51
C VAL A 134 29.18 15.99 0.20
N LYS A 135 30.51 15.87 0.21
CA LYS A 135 31.39 16.75 0.98
C LYS A 135 31.23 18.21 0.58
N SER A 136 31.18 18.50 -0.72
CA SER A 136 31.05 19.89 -1.21
C SER A 136 29.77 20.56 -0.74
N SER A 137 28.63 19.86 -0.74
CA SER A 137 27.34 20.40 -0.28
C SER A 137 27.15 20.33 1.23
N ALA A 138 27.90 19.47 1.91
CA ALA A 138 27.87 19.36 3.37
C ALA A 138 28.71 20.46 4.05
N LEU A 139 29.79 20.94 3.41
CA LEU A 139 30.62 22.03 3.93
C LEU A 139 29.91 23.40 3.97
N ASP A 140 28.71 23.53 3.39
CA ASP A 140 27.84 24.69 3.59
C ASP A 140 27.27 24.74 5.02
N TYR A 141 27.25 23.59 5.72
CA TYR A 141 26.63 23.41 7.04
C TYR A 141 27.61 22.97 8.12
N PHE A 142 28.73 22.34 7.73
CA PHE A 142 29.74 21.82 8.65
C PHE A 142 31.11 22.41 8.33
N SER A 143 31.91 22.67 9.36
CA SER A 143 33.31 23.02 9.16
C SER A 143 34.15 21.79 8.81
N GLU A 144 35.31 21.99 8.17
CA GLU A 144 36.23 20.87 7.88
C GLU A 144 36.74 20.20 9.16
N ASP A 145 36.87 20.95 10.25
CA ASP A 145 37.35 20.44 11.55
C ASP A 145 36.34 19.47 12.19
N GLU A 146 35.04 19.60 11.88
CA GLU A 146 33.95 18.73 12.37
C GLU A 146 33.71 17.51 11.46
N TRP A 147 34.40 17.42 10.32
CA TRP A 147 34.08 16.44 9.28
C TRP A 147 34.22 14.99 9.76
N SER A 148 35.20 14.72 10.64
CA SER A 148 35.36 13.40 11.25
C SER A 148 34.12 12.99 12.06
N ASP A 149 33.53 13.93 12.79
CA ASP A 149 32.34 13.67 13.60
C ASP A 149 31.10 13.47 12.70
N VAL A 150 30.99 14.22 11.60
CA VAL A 150 29.93 14.02 10.60
C VAL A 150 29.98 12.60 10.02
N VAL A 151 31.17 12.10 9.66
CA VAL A 151 31.35 10.72 9.18
C VAL A 151 30.94 9.71 10.25
N HIS A 152 31.32 9.93 11.52
CA HIS A 152 30.94 9.04 12.62
C HIS A 152 29.42 9.01 12.86
N HIS A 153 28.77 10.17 12.80
CA HIS A 153 27.32 10.28 12.87
C HIS A 153 26.64 9.58 11.70
N ALA A 154 27.18 9.69 10.49
CA ALA A 154 26.67 8.97 9.32
C ALA A 154 26.76 7.45 9.48
N GLN A 155 27.90 6.94 9.98
CA GLN A 155 28.08 5.52 10.24
C GLN A 155 27.09 5.00 11.28
N THR A 156 26.90 5.75 12.36
CA THR A 156 25.91 5.43 13.40
C THR A 156 24.51 5.41 12.80
N TYR A 157 24.16 6.43 12.02
CA TYR A 157 22.86 6.52 11.36
C TYR A 157 22.58 5.33 10.42
N PHE A 158 23.51 5.03 9.52
CA PHE A 158 23.34 3.95 8.55
C PHE A 158 23.29 2.55 9.19
N SER A 159 23.85 2.39 10.40
CA SER A 159 23.74 1.13 11.15
C SER A 159 22.29 0.80 11.55
N HIS A 160 21.39 1.78 11.60
CA HIS A 160 19.97 1.55 11.93
C HIS A 160 19.20 0.82 10.82
N PHE A 161 19.78 0.68 9.62
CA PHE A 161 19.17 -0.09 8.53
C PHE A 161 19.42 -1.61 8.65
N VAL A 162 20.31 -2.05 9.56
CA VAL A 162 20.53 -3.48 9.85
C VAL A 162 19.22 -4.11 10.32
N GLY A 163 18.81 -5.22 9.69
CA GLY A 163 17.59 -5.94 10.05
C GLY A 163 16.28 -5.27 9.61
N VAL A 164 16.35 -4.15 8.88
CA VAL A 164 15.19 -3.52 8.24
C VAL A 164 14.91 -4.22 6.90
N PRO A 165 13.70 -4.77 6.66
CA PRO A 165 13.37 -5.48 5.42
C PRO A 165 13.61 -4.64 4.17
N GLU A 166 14.10 -5.26 3.09
CA GLU A 166 14.43 -4.61 1.81
C GLU A 166 13.29 -3.70 1.28
N LEU A 167 12.04 -4.17 1.30
CA LEU A 167 10.88 -3.36 0.89
C LEU A 167 10.68 -2.14 1.79
N THR A 168 10.98 -2.26 3.08
CA THR A 168 10.91 -1.15 4.05
C THR A 168 12.04 -0.14 3.81
N ARG A 169 13.25 -0.60 3.46
CA ARG A 169 14.38 0.26 3.07
C ARG A 169 14.09 1.01 1.78
N THR A 170 13.55 0.30 0.78
CA THR A 170 13.09 0.88 -0.48
C THR A 170 12.03 1.95 -0.20
N LEU A 171 11.03 1.66 0.64
CA LEU A 171 10.03 2.65 1.04
C LEU A 171 10.70 3.88 1.65
N TYR A 172 11.57 3.68 2.65
CA TYR A 172 12.30 4.76 3.32
C TYR A 172 13.01 5.67 2.31
N ALA A 173 13.73 5.10 1.35
CA ALA A 173 14.48 5.88 0.35
C ALA A 173 13.52 6.71 -0.52
N GLN A 174 12.43 6.11 -0.97
CA GLN A 174 11.42 6.78 -1.78
C GLN A 174 10.76 7.95 -1.03
N ILE A 175 10.33 7.73 0.22
CA ILE A 175 9.70 8.78 1.02
C ILE A 175 10.68 9.89 1.42
N LEU A 176 11.96 9.56 1.59
CA LEU A 176 12.99 10.56 1.82
C LEU A 176 13.15 11.46 0.58
N LEU A 177 13.11 10.93 -0.64
CA LEU A 177 13.20 11.76 -1.87
C LEU A 177 12.08 12.81 -2.00
N ILE A 178 10.89 12.50 -1.50
CA ILE A 178 9.71 13.38 -1.54
C ILE A 178 9.46 14.14 -0.23
N SER A 179 10.36 14.00 0.75
CA SER A 179 10.30 14.73 2.02
C SER A 179 10.57 16.23 1.87
N GLU A 180 10.17 16.96 2.89
CA GLU A 180 10.37 18.41 3.05
C GLU A 180 11.44 18.67 4.11
N SER A 181 12.31 19.65 3.84
CA SER A 181 13.35 20.10 4.77
C SER A 181 12.90 21.31 5.56
N TYR A 182 13.27 21.31 6.83
CA TYR A 182 13.19 22.45 7.74
C TYR A 182 14.54 22.59 8.45
N ASP A 183 14.71 23.70 9.18
CA ASP A 183 15.99 24.08 9.79
C ASP A 183 16.62 22.97 10.66
N HIS A 184 15.81 22.17 11.35
CA HIS A 184 16.30 21.16 12.29
C HIS A 184 15.68 19.77 12.05
N CYS A 185 14.93 19.60 10.96
CA CYS A 185 14.28 18.33 10.70
C CYS A 185 13.99 18.12 9.22
N THR A 186 13.86 16.85 8.85
CA THR A 186 13.28 16.45 7.57
C THR A 186 11.97 15.73 7.88
N ILE A 187 10.89 16.11 7.23
CA ILE A 187 9.56 15.54 7.48
C ILE A 187 8.93 15.00 6.21
N ILE A 188 8.04 14.03 6.36
CA ILE A 188 7.20 13.52 5.28
C ILE A 188 5.74 13.55 5.71
N ASP A 189 4.89 14.18 4.90
CA ASP A 189 3.45 13.94 4.96
C ASP A 189 3.16 12.57 4.34
N ILE A 190 2.90 11.59 5.21
CA ILE A 190 2.71 10.19 4.81
C ILE A 190 1.53 10.01 3.84
N ARG A 191 0.58 10.96 3.79
CA ARG A 191 -0.57 10.92 2.87
C ARG A 191 -0.15 11.14 1.42
N LYS A 192 1.05 11.69 1.17
CA LYS A 192 1.61 11.86 -0.18
C LYS A 192 2.18 10.55 -0.76
N ALA A 193 2.58 9.61 0.11
CA ALA A 193 3.26 8.39 -0.31
C ALA A 193 2.39 7.42 -1.15
N PRO A 194 1.10 7.14 -0.82
CA PRO A 194 0.24 6.27 -1.62
C PRO A 194 0.16 6.63 -3.09
N THR A 195 -0.09 7.92 -3.38
CA THR A 195 -0.19 8.43 -4.76
C THR A 195 1.16 8.39 -5.46
N TYR A 196 2.25 8.75 -4.77
CA TYR A 196 3.60 8.74 -5.34
C TYR A 196 4.07 7.31 -5.70
N LEU A 197 3.74 6.33 -4.86
CA LEU A 197 4.18 4.95 -5.00
C LEU A 197 3.19 4.05 -5.76
N ASN A 198 2.00 4.56 -6.07
CA ASN A 198 0.88 3.79 -6.61
C ASN A 198 0.57 2.55 -5.74
N ARG A 199 0.42 2.76 -4.43
CA ARG A 199 0.14 1.72 -3.42
C ARG A 199 -0.95 2.19 -2.45
N ALA A 200 -1.67 1.24 -1.86
CA ALA A 200 -2.67 1.54 -0.83
C ALA A 200 -1.98 1.95 0.49
N MET A 201 -2.64 2.77 1.32
CA MET A 201 -2.05 3.22 2.59
C MET A 201 -1.85 2.05 3.56
N GLU A 202 -2.74 1.07 3.50
CA GLU A 202 -2.75 -0.16 4.31
C GLU A 202 -1.47 -0.96 4.09
N ASP A 203 -0.98 -1.03 2.84
CA ASP A 203 0.27 -1.71 2.48
C ASP A 203 1.48 -1.00 3.11
N LEU A 204 1.42 0.33 3.28
CA LEU A 204 2.54 1.13 3.79
C LEU A 204 2.61 1.17 5.33
N HIS A 205 1.49 0.96 6.02
CA HIS A 205 1.39 1.13 7.47
C HIS A 205 2.34 0.21 8.26
N VAL A 206 2.48 -1.03 7.81
CA VAL A 206 3.41 -2.00 8.43
C VAL A 206 4.86 -1.52 8.34
N HIS A 207 5.24 -0.92 7.21
CA HIS A 207 6.58 -0.41 6.98
C HIS A 207 6.89 0.82 7.84
N TYR A 208 5.94 1.74 8.01
CA TYR A 208 6.12 2.88 8.92
C TYR A 208 6.36 2.44 10.35
N THR A 209 5.66 1.39 10.80
CA THR A 209 5.86 0.81 12.14
C THR A 209 7.24 0.18 12.29
N ILE A 210 7.76 -0.48 11.24
CA ILE A 210 9.12 -1.04 11.25
C ILE A 210 10.16 0.07 11.31
N LEU A 211 10.02 1.12 10.49
CA LEU A 211 10.93 2.27 10.47
C LEU A 211 10.93 3.02 11.81
N GLU A 212 9.79 3.14 12.45
CA GLU A 212 9.68 3.74 13.78
C GLU A 212 10.46 2.93 14.83
N LYS A 213 10.28 1.60 14.85
CA LYS A 213 11.00 0.71 15.76
C LYS A 213 12.51 0.66 15.49
N ALA A 214 12.91 0.79 14.23
CA ALA A 214 14.31 0.88 13.82
C ALA A 214 14.93 2.26 14.13
N GLY A 215 14.15 3.23 14.63
CA GLY A 215 14.64 4.58 14.91
C GLY A 215 14.99 5.37 13.65
N LEU A 216 14.35 5.07 12.51
CA LEU A 216 14.53 5.75 11.22
C LEU A 216 13.42 6.78 10.94
N LEU A 217 12.25 6.62 11.55
CA LEU A 217 11.13 7.58 11.52
C LEU A 217 10.58 7.81 12.93
N SER A 218 10.03 8.99 13.18
CA SER A 218 9.28 9.28 14.39
C SER A 218 7.92 8.58 14.37
N ALA A 219 7.27 8.56 15.54
CA ALA A 219 5.82 8.37 15.61
C ALA A 219 5.10 9.45 14.76
N GLN A 220 3.87 9.14 14.34
CA GLN A 220 3.06 10.10 13.58
C GLN A 220 2.72 11.32 14.44
N MET A 221 2.92 12.49 13.84
CA MET A 221 2.61 13.79 14.41
C MET A 221 1.46 14.43 13.62
N VAL A 222 0.66 15.23 14.32
CA VAL A 222 -0.44 16.01 13.74
C VAL A 222 -0.23 17.46 14.15
N ASP A 223 -0.18 18.34 13.16
CA ASP A 223 -0.18 19.79 13.35
C ASP A 223 -1.53 20.32 12.82
N ASP A 224 -2.39 20.66 13.77
CA ASP A 224 -3.71 21.22 13.57
C ASP A 224 -3.73 22.76 13.61
N ASP A 225 -2.58 23.40 13.84
CA ASP A 225 -2.41 24.86 13.77
C ASP A 225 -2.22 25.34 12.31
N VAL A 226 -1.96 24.43 11.37
CA VAL A 226 -1.79 24.70 9.93
C VAL A 226 -2.99 24.18 9.13
N TYR A 227 -3.44 24.93 8.10
CA TYR A 227 -4.51 24.52 7.19
C TYR A 227 -4.00 24.24 5.76
N PRO A 228 -4.31 23.07 5.17
CA PRO A 228 -4.99 21.93 5.79
C PRO A 228 -4.12 21.27 6.86
N THR A 229 -4.76 20.63 7.86
CA THR A 229 -4.08 19.90 8.94
C THR A 229 -2.97 19.02 8.40
N GLN A 230 -1.77 19.19 8.92
CA GLN A 230 -0.60 18.45 8.49
C GLN A 230 -0.46 17.18 9.33
N VAL A 231 -0.34 16.04 8.66
CA VAL A 231 -0.06 14.74 9.32
C VAL A 231 1.27 14.26 8.79
N TYR A 232 2.29 14.20 9.65
CA TYR A 232 3.65 13.95 9.20
C TYR A 232 4.43 13.02 10.14
N ARG A 233 5.55 12.54 9.64
CA ARG A 233 6.60 11.87 10.43
C ARG A 233 7.92 12.57 10.18
N VAL A 234 8.76 12.62 11.20
CA VAL A 234 10.12 13.16 11.14
C VAL A 234 11.07 12.02 10.82
N PHE A 235 12.06 12.24 9.97
CA PHE A 235 13.18 11.32 9.83
C PHE A 235 14.06 11.46 11.06
N ASN A 236 14.14 10.41 11.86
CA ASN A 236 14.82 10.48 13.16
C ASN A 236 16.32 10.69 12.95
N THR A 237 16.84 11.67 13.67
CA THR A 237 18.24 12.05 13.69
C THR A 237 18.58 12.30 15.15
N PHE A 238 19.25 11.33 15.79
CA PHE A 238 19.45 11.33 17.25
C PHE A 238 20.63 12.23 17.63
N ASP A 239 20.46 13.55 17.52
CA ASP A 239 21.39 14.49 18.13
C ASP A 239 20.71 15.82 18.49
N GLN A 240 21.09 16.35 19.64
CA GLN A 240 20.77 17.67 20.21
C GLN A 240 21.37 18.85 19.42
N HIS A 241 22.20 18.59 18.40
CA HIS A 241 22.84 19.60 17.53
C HIS A 241 22.45 19.46 16.05
N ASP A 242 21.45 18.64 15.72
CA ASP A 242 20.83 18.51 14.39
C ASP A 242 21.77 18.14 13.22
N MET A 243 23.00 17.69 13.49
CA MET A 243 23.99 17.35 12.46
C MET A 243 23.49 16.26 11.49
N GLN A 244 22.76 15.29 12.01
CA GLN A 244 22.21 14.20 11.19
C GLN A 244 21.05 14.67 10.29
N ALA A 245 20.28 15.70 10.68
CA ALA A 245 19.24 16.26 9.84
C ALA A 245 19.85 16.94 8.62
N TRP A 246 20.84 17.80 8.82
CA TRP A 246 21.58 18.44 7.73
C TRP A 246 22.29 17.41 6.83
N LEU A 247 22.90 16.38 7.41
CA LEU A 247 23.49 15.28 6.65
C LEU A 247 22.46 14.60 5.72
N LEU A 248 21.30 14.20 6.24
CA LEU A 248 20.23 13.59 5.45
C LEU A 248 19.76 14.51 4.33
N GLN A 249 19.64 15.81 4.62
CA GLN A 249 19.27 16.81 3.64
C GLN A 249 20.35 16.93 2.54
N CYS A 250 21.63 17.00 2.89
CA CYS A 250 22.75 17.05 1.94
C CYS A 250 22.76 15.83 1.03
N ILE A 251 22.59 14.62 1.60
CA ILE A 251 22.52 13.37 0.84
C ILE A 251 21.33 13.39 -0.13
N ARG A 252 20.13 13.62 0.38
CA ARG A 252 18.92 13.64 -0.44
C ARG A 252 19.03 14.70 -1.55
N ASN A 253 19.50 15.89 -1.22
CA ASN A 253 19.59 17.01 -2.16
C ASN A 253 20.64 16.74 -3.24
N TYR A 254 21.79 16.15 -2.89
CA TYR A 254 22.79 15.72 -3.85
C TYR A 254 22.16 14.83 -4.93
N TYR A 255 21.50 13.75 -4.52
CA TYR A 255 20.91 12.78 -5.45
C TYR A 255 19.73 13.34 -6.26
N LYS A 256 18.99 14.31 -5.71
CA LYS A 256 17.94 15.02 -6.46
C LYS A 256 18.54 15.97 -7.50
N GLN A 257 19.56 16.73 -7.14
CA GLN A 257 20.20 17.73 -8.02
C GLN A 257 21.03 17.07 -9.12
N SER A 258 21.69 15.94 -8.82
CA SER A 258 22.45 15.16 -9.79
C SER A 258 21.59 14.25 -10.68
N GLN A 259 20.26 14.22 -10.47
CA GLN A 259 19.32 13.34 -11.18
C GLN A 259 19.65 11.84 -11.02
N GLN A 260 20.13 11.46 -9.84
CA GLN A 260 20.54 10.09 -9.50
C GLN A 260 19.59 9.44 -8.48
N GLN A 261 18.29 9.77 -8.51
CA GLN A 261 17.32 9.27 -7.53
C GLN A 261 17.27 7.73 -7.48
N LEU A 262 17.42 7.05 -8.63
CA LEU A 262 17.46 5.59 -8.66
C LEU A 262 18.67 5.04 -7.89
N ALA A 263 19.85 5.64 -8.08
CA ALA A 263 21.06 5.24 -7.37
C ALA A 263 20.95 5.52 -5.86
N PHE A 264 20.17 6.52 -5.44
CA PHE A 264 19.87 6.72 -4.02
C PHE A 264 18.99 5.61 -3.45
N VAL A 265 17.99 5.16 -4.21
CA VAL A 265 17.13 4.06 -3.80
C VAL A 265 17.96 2.78 -3.68
N GLU A 266 18.75 2.44 -4.70
CA GLU A 266 19.65 1.27 -4.68
C GLU A 266 20.64 1.32 -3.51
N LEU A 267 21.26 2.49 -3.25
CA LEU A 267 22.16 2.70 -2.11
C LEU A 267 21.56 2.23 -0.78
N VAL A 268 20.32 2.65 -0.50
CA VAL A 268 19.63 2.38 0.77
C VAL A 268 19.03 0.97 0.76
N THR A 269 18.45 0.54 -0.36
CA THR A 269 17.84 -0.79 -0.52
C THR A 269 18.88 -1.90 -0.35
N ASP A 270 20.08 -1.72 -0.89
CA ASP A 270 21.14 -2.74 -0.92
C ASP A 270 22.18 -2.58 0.19
N LEU A 271 21.99 -1.62 1.11
CA LEU A 271 22.91 -1.33 2.23
C LEU A 271 24.35 -1.00 1.81
N ASN A 272 24.52 -0.42 0.61
CA ASN A 272 25.82 -0.14 -0.01
C ASN A 272 26.29 1.30 0.27
N PHE A 273 26.28 1.72 1.54
CA PHE A 273 26.59 3.11 1.93
C PHE A 273 28.04 3.53 1.66
N ASN A 274 28.97 2.60 1.47
CA ASN A 274 30.34 2.87 1.01
C ASN A 274 30.40 3.57 -0.37
N LEU A 275 29.34 3.56 -1.16
CA LEU A 275 29.25 4.36 -2.39
C LEU A 275 29.25 5.88 -2.14
N MET A 276 29.15 6.32 -0.88
CA MET A 276 29.39 7.72 -0.48
C MET A 276 30.86 8.11 -0.45
N ASP A 277 31.77 7.12 -0.51
CA ASP A 277 33.21 7.35 -0.47
C ASP A 277 33.78 7.87 -1.81
N LEU A 278 32.97 7.76 -2.88
CA LEU A 278 33.30 8.06 -4.27
C LEU A 278 33.27 9.56 -4.60
#